data_AF-A0A9P1V9A8-F1
#
_entry.id   AF-A0A9P1V9A8-F1
#
_cell.length_a   1.000
_cell.length_b   1.000
_cell.length_c   1.000
_cell.angle_alpha   90.00
_cell.angle_beta   90.00
_cell.angle_gamma   90.00
#
_symmetry.space_group_name_H-M   'P 1'
#
loop_
_entity.id
_entity.type
_entity.pdbx_description
1 polymer ?
#
loop_
_entity_poly.entity_id
_entity_poly.type
_entity_poly.pdbx_seq_one_letter_code
_entity_poly.pdbx_strand_id
1 'polypeptide(L)' 'MRLYSFNDFKYICYVEGKKNAVEKIFSGLLETKKLKAFCRKVEKKDIDLKTIYQEYLTKQEIKHN' A
#
# COMPACT_ATOMS: atom_id res chain seq x y z
N MET A 1 -3.91 7.82 11.88
CA MET A 1 -2.83 7.73 10.85
C MET A 1 -3.24 8.67 9.73
N ARG A 2 -2.33 9.45 9.12
CA ARG A 2 -2.73 10.40 8.07
C ARG A 2 -3.28 9.61 6.88
N LEU A 3 -4.50 9.93 6.43
CA LEU A 3 -5.06 9.34 5.23
C LEU A 3 -4.41 10.02 4.02
N TYR A 4 -3.55 9.30 3.30
CA TYR A 4 -3.03 9.77 2.02
C TYR A 4 -4.14 9.83 0.96
N SER A 5 -4.23 10.96 0.25
CA SER A 5 -5.02 11.02 -0.98
C SER A 5 -4.41 10.12 -2.06
N PHE A 6 -5.15 9.86 -3.14
CA PHE A 6 -4.60 9.07 -4.25
C PHE A 6 -3.37 9.74 -4.88
N ASN A 7 -3.35 11.08 -4.94
CA ASN A 7 -2.21 11.82 -5.47
C ASN A 7 -0.99 11.72 -4.56
N ASP A 8 -1.18 11.82 -3.23
CA ASP A 8 -0.09 11.63 -2.27
C ASP A 8 0.45 10.20 -2.35
N PHE A 9 -0.45 9.20 -2.37
CA PHE A 9 -0.08 7.79 -2.50
C PHE A 9 0.72 7.54 -3.80
N LYS A 10 0.25 8.10 -4.92
CA LYS A 10 0.94 8.02 -6.21
C LYS A 10 2.31 8.69 -6.16
N TYR A 11 2.41 9.86 -5.54
CA TYR A 11 3.66 10.58 -5.39
C TYR A 11 4.67 9.78 -4.56
N ILE A 12 4.24 9.20 -3.44
CA ILE A 12 5.09 8.35 -2.60
C ILE A 12 5.56 7.12 -3.38
N CYS A 13 4.67 6.44 -4.11
CA CYS A 13 5.04 5.31 -4.97
C CYS A 13 5.98 5.69 -6.12
N TYR A 14 5.94 6.93 -6.60
CA TYR A 14 6.83 7.43 -7.63
C TYR A 14 8.23 7.75 -7.06
N VAL A 15 8.30 8.45 -5.93
CA VAL A 15 9.55 8.87 -5.29
C VAL A 15 10.31 7.69 -4.69
N GLU A 16 9.62 6.81 -3.95
CA GLU A 16 10.28 5.70 -3.24
C GLU A 16 10.32 4.40 -4.05
N GLY A 17 9.58 4.34 -5.14
CA GLY A 17 9.31 3.11 -5.88
C GLY A 17 8.15 2.32 -5.26
N LYS A 18 7.34 1.69 -6.13
CA LYS A 18 6.07 1.03 -5.76
C LYS A 18 6.22 0.05 -4.58
N LYS A 19 7.25 -0.80 -4.58
CA LYS A 19 7.47 -1.81 -3.53
C LYS A 19 7.77 -1.18 -2.17
N ASN A 20 8.74 -0.28 -2.09
CA ASN A 20 9.13 0.35 -0.83
C ASN A 20 8.00 1.22 -0.27
N ALA A 21 7.32 1.97 -1.13
CA ALA A 21 6.15 2.75 -0.73
C ALA A 21 5.05 1.87 -0.13
N VAL A 22 4.71 0.77 -0.79
CA VAL A 22 3.73 -0.20 -0.29
C VAL A 22 4.20 -0.81 1.03
N GLU A 23 5.46 -1.22 1.13
CA GLU A 23 6.00 -1.80 2.36
C GLU A 23 5.88 -0.84 3.55
N LYS A 24 6.27 0.43 3.37
CA LYS A 24 6.15 1.45 4.43
C LYS A 24 4.70 1.72 4.79
N ILE A 25 3.83 1.99 3.81
CA ILE A 25 2.43 2.36 4.06
C ILE A 25 1.68 1.21 4.74
N PHE A 26 1.91 -0.02 4.30
CA PHE A 26 1.18 -1.18 4.81
C PHE A 26 1.86 -1.84 6.02
N SER A 27 3.10 -1.48 6.39
CA SER A 27 3.75 -1.97 7.63
C SER A 27 2.93 -1.74 8.90
N GLY A 28 2.15 -0.65 8.94
CA GLY A 28 1.24 -0.34 10.04
C GLY A 28 -0.18 -0.85 9.86
N LEU A 29 -0.50 -1.51 8.74
CA LEU A 29 -1.86 -1.95 8.35
C LEU A 29 -1.98 -3.47 8.19
N LEU A 30 -0.87 -4.15 7.87
CA LEU A 30 -0.81 -5.58 7.62
C LEU A 30 0.27 -6.23 8.46
N GLU A 31 0.01 -7.46 8.90
CA GLU A 31 1.04 -8.32 9.48
C GLU A 31 2.18 -8.59 8.48
N THR A 32 3.41 -8.68 8.97
CA THR A 32 4.64 -8.85 8.18
C THR A 32 4.56 -9.97 7.13
N LYS A 33 3.91 -11.10 7.46
CA LYS A 33 3.74 -12.24 6.53
C LYS A 33 2.83 -11.89 5.35
N LYS A 34 1.70 -11.21 5.61
CA LYS A 34 0.76 -10.75 4.59
C LYS A 34 1.37 -9.63 3.75
N LEU A 35 2.10 -8.72 4.39
CA LEU A 35 2.80 -7.63 3.72
C LEU A 35 3.83 -8.16 2.71
N LYS A 36 4.68 -9.12 3.09
CA LYS A 36 5.65 -9.73 2.17
C LYS A 36 4.98 -10.40 0.97
N ALA A 37 3.86 -11.09 1.19
CA ALA A 37 3.10 -11.68 0.09
C ALA A 37 2.52 -10.62 -0.85
N PHE A 38 2.02 -9.52 -0.29
CA PHE A 38 1.47 -8.41 -1.07
C PHE A 38 2.55 -7.67 -1.87
N CYS A 39 3.69 -7.32 -1.26
CA CYS A 39 4.83 -6.71 -1.94
C CYS A 39 5.35 -7.57 -3.12
N ARG A 40 5.35 -8.91 -2.99
CA ARG A 40 5.71 -9.82 -4.09
C ARG A 40 4.75 -9.72 -5.28
N LYS A 41 3.45 -9.54 -5.04
CA LYS A 41 2.47 -9.35 -6.13
C LYS A 41 2.66 -8.01 -6.82
N VAL A 42 2.93 -6.95 -6.05
CA VAL A 42 3.24 -5.62 -6.58
C VAL A 42 4.50 -5.64 -7.45
N GLU A 43 5.55 -6.37 -7.03
CA GLU A 43 6.80 -6.52 -7.77
C GLU A 43 6.63 -7.25 -9.10
N LYS A 44 5.76 -8.27 -9.15
CA LYS A 44 5.40 -8.98 -10.39
C LYS A 44 4.58 -8.14 -11.38
N LYS A 45 4.28 -6.87 -11.07
CA LYS A 45 3.35 -6.00 -11.81
C LYS A 45 1.97 -6.60 -12.00
N ASP A 46 1.60 -7.54 -11.13
CA ASP A 46 0.33 -8.25 -11.15
C ASP A 46 -0.83 -7.35 -10.71
N ILE A 47 -0.51 -6.22 -10.06
CA ILE A 47 -1.46 -5.32 -9.43
C ILE A 47 -1.19 -3.87 -9.83
N ASP A 48 -2.24 -3.19 -10.28
CA ASP A 48 -2.23 -1.76 -10.59
C ASP A 48 -2.20 -0.87 -9.33
N LEU A 49 -1.65 0.34 -9.50
CA LEU A 49 -1.56 1.33 -8.42
C LEU A 49 -2.93 1.68 -7.82
N LYS A 50 -3.98 1.70 -8.66
CA LYS A 50 -5.35 1.99 -8.22
C LYS A 50 -5.89 0.89 -7.32
N THR A 51 -5.62 -0.37 -7.64
CA THR A 51 -6.01 -1.53 -6.83
C THR A 51 -5.28 -1.55 -5.50
N ILE A 52 -3.98 -1.22 -5.51
CA ILE A 52 -3.18 -1.09 -4.28
C ILE A 52 -3.76 0.01 -3.39
N TYR A 53 -4.15 1.15 -3.96
CA TYR A 53 -4.75 2.25 -3.21
C TYR A 53 -6.11 1.89 -2.61
N GLN A 54 -6.95 1.15 -3.34
CA GLN A 54 -8.21 0.65 -2.80
C GLN A 54 -7.99 -0.29 -1.61
N GLU A 55 -7.03 -1.23 -1.71
CA GLU A 55 -6.68 -2.09 -0.57
C GLU A 55 -6.18 -1.27 0.62
N TYR A 56 -5.39 -0.20 0.39
CA TYR A 56 -4.96 0.71 1.44
C TYR A 56 -6.14 1.37 2.17
N LEU A 57 -7.15 1.85 1.42
CA LEU A 57 -8.37 2.43 2.01
C LEU A 57 -9.12 1.39 2.84
N THR A 58 -9.35 0.19 2.29
CA THR A 58 -10.03 -0.90 3.00
C THR A 58 -9.33 -1.26 4.31
N LYS A 59 -7.99 -1.35 4.33
CA LYS A 59 -7.24 -1.66 5.56
C LYS A 59 -7.22 -0.50 6.56
N GLN A 60 -7.23 0.74 6.08
CA GLN A 60 -7.35 1.93 6.94
C GLN A 60 -8.73 1.97 7.61
N GLU A 61 -9.82 1.70 6.89
CA GLU A 61 -11.17 1.65 7.44
C GLU A 61 -11.30 0.56 8.51
N ILE A 62 -10.79 -0.65 8.24
CA ILE A 62 -10.78 -1.76 9.21
C ILE A 62 -9.96 -1.43 10.47
N LYS A 63 -8.88 -0.66 10.36
CA LYS A 63 -8.05 -0.29 11.51
C LYS A 63 -8.70 0.77 12.40
N HIS A 64 -9.59 1.59 11.83
CA HIS A 64 -10.24 2.69 12.52
C HIS A 64 -11.62 2.32 13.10
N ASN A 65 -12.13 1.13 12.78
CA ASN A 65 -13.40 0.59 13.24
C ASN A 65 -13.18 -0.55 14.26
#